data_AF-A0A150FY45-F1
#
_entry.id   AF-A0A150FY45-F1
#
_cell.length_a   1.000
_cell.length_b   1.000
_cell.length_c   1.000
_cell.angle_alpha   90.00
_cell.angle_beta   90.00
_cell.angle_gamma   90.00
#
_symmetry.space_group_name_H-M   'P 1'
#
loop_
_entity.id
_entity.type
_entity.pdbx_description
1 polymer ?
#
loop_
_entity_poly.entity_id
_entity_poly.type
_entity_poly.pdbx_seq_one_letter_code
_entity_poly.pdbx_strand_id
1 'polypeptide(L)'
;MQKTVRRKSRVCCEYSIFSTFDDCFLKKSPFNGTNGVNAINSYFAQVCLKRRARIANEVQPLSPVRQSADPGCMAGVDIQGFDKKVLYATSREECRLACDNDLGCRFSVRNIDGNCYIKTEPFGNKDGKNSLNGYVDQLCLKRGTDMGCFSGVSWQGNSLYSFNTTSKEACRAECDGNVK
;
A
#
# COMPACT_ATOMS: atom_id res chain seq x y z
N MET A 1 4.68 -35.35 -22.03
CA MET A 1 4.19 -34.49 -20.93
C MET A 1 4.56 -33.04 -21.22
N GLN A 2 3.63 -32.26 -21.78
CA GLN A 2 3.85 -30.83 -22.05
C GLN A 2 3.59 -30.04 -20.76
N LYS A 3 4.63 -29.39 -20.22
CA LYS A 3 4.47 -28.42 -19.13
C LYS A 3 3.75 -27.20 -19.70
N THR A 4 2.50 -26.99 -19.28
CA THR A 4 1.73 -25.80 -19.59
C THR A 4 2.41 -24.60 -18.93
N VAL A 5 3.26 -23.89 -19.68
CA VAL A 5 3.80 -22.59 -19.26
C VAL A 5 2.64 -21.60 -19.30
N ARG A 6 2.00 -21.39 -18.14
CA ARG A 6 1.05 -20.28 -17.96
C ARG A 6 1.81 -18.98 -18.23
N ARG A 7 1.50 -18.31 -19.35
CA ARG A 7 1.98 -16.95 -19.61
C ARG A 7 1.53 -16.05 -18.45
N LYS A 8 2.45 -15.67 -17.56
CA LYS A 8 2.24 -14.67 -16.50
C LYS A 8 1.76 -13.39 -17.19
N SER A 9 0.48 -13.07 -17.04
CA SER A 9 -0.06 -11.76 -17.40
C SER A 9 0.79 -10.68 -16.70
N ARG A 10 1.36 -9.77 -17.50
CA ARG A 10 2.34 -8.75 -17.11
C ARG A 10 1.69 -7.67 -16.26
N VAL A 11 1.46 -7.94 -14.99
CA VAL A 11 0.76 -7.02 -14.11
C VAL A 11 1.54 -6.88 -12.81
N CYS A 12 2.06 -5.67 -12.55
CA CYS A 12 2.79 -5.35 -11.32
C CYS A 12 1.90 -5.43 -10.09
N CYS A 13 2.36 -6.16 -9.08
CA CYS A 13 1.86 -6.05 -7.72
C CYS A 13 2.11 -4.64 -7.16
N GLU A 14 1.15 -4.11 -6.40
CA GLU A 14 1.27 -2.83 -5.68
C GLU A 14 1.22 -3.04 -4.16
N TYR A 15 0.52 -4.07 -3.71
CA TYR A 15 0.47 -4.48 -2.31
C TYR A 15 0.12 -5.96 -2.18
N SER A 16 0.49 -6.56 -1.05
CA SER A 16 0.18 -7.94 -0.70
C SER A 16 -0.69 -8.01 0.54
N ILE A 17 -1.54 -9.04 0.63
CA ILE A 17 -2.32 -9.37 1.81
C ILE A 17 -2.01 -10.80 2.23
N PHE A 18 -1.72 -11.00 3.50
CA PHE A 18 -1.49 -12.29 4.13
C PHE A 18 -2.62 -12.59 5.12
N SER A 19 -3.30 -13.74 4.97
CA SER A 19 -4.36 -14.17 5.88
C SER A 19 -3.80 -14.88 7.13
N THR A 20 -4.65 -15.13 8.12
CA THR A 20 -4.34 -16.00 9.26
C THR A 20 -4.38 -17.49 8.93
N PHE A 21 -4.71 -17.85 7.68
CA PHE A 21 -4.82 -19.22 7.17
C PHE A 21 -3.80 -19.50 6.06
N ASP A 22 -2.65 -18.80 6.10
CA ASP A 22 -1.53 -18.99 5.18
C ASP A 22 -1.85 -18.71 3.69
N ASP A 23 -2.91 -17.95 3.41
CA ASP A 23 -3.19 -17.46 2.06
C ASP A 23 -2.50 -16.12 1.81
N CYS A 24 -1.73 -16.06 0.73
CA CYS A 24 -1.16 -14.82 0.20
C CYS A 24 -1.94 -14.35 -1.03
N PHE A 25 -2.33 -13.08 -1.03
CA PHE A 25 -2.99 -12.41 -2.15
C PHE A 25 -2.11 -11.28 -2.66
N LEU A 26 -1.74 -11.33 -3.94
CA LEU A 26 -1.06 -10.22 -4.60
C LEU A 26 -2.10 -9.36 -5.31
N LYS A 27 -2.06 -8.05 -5.07
CA LYS A 27 -3.11 -7.14 -5.51
C LYS A 27 -2.56 -5.88 -6.16
N LYS A 28 -3.41 -5.22 -6.93
CA LYS A 28 -3.20 -3.92 -7.57
C LYS A 28 -4.50 -3.10 -7.54
N SER A 29 -4.43 -1.85 -7.99
CA SER A 29 -5.60 -0.99 -8.19
C SER A 29 -6.42 -0.88 -6.90
N PRO A 30 -5.85 -0.25 -5.85
CA PRO A 30 -6.54 -0.12 -4.57
C PRO A 30 -7.92 0.52 -4.75
N PHE A 31 -8.88 0.07 -3.96
CA PHE A 31 -10.29 0.50 -3.96
C PHE A 31 -11.10 0.19 -5.23
N ASN A 32 -10.56 -0.59 -6.18
CA ASN A 32 -11.31 -1.03 -7.37
C ASN A 32 -12.12 -2.32 -7.09
N GLY A 33 -13.30 -2.46 -7.71
CA GLY A 33 -14.21 -3.61 -7.59
C GLY A 33 -15.48 -3.37 -6.73
N THR A 34 -16.40 -4.35 -6.70
CA THR A 34 -17.74 -4.23 -6.06
C THR A 34 -17.81 -4.63 -4.58
N ASN A 35 -16.75 -5.19 -3.99
CA ASN A 35 -16.74 -5.63 -2.58
C ASN A 35 -15.90 -4.69 -1.71
N GLY A 36 -16.28 -3.41 -1.65
CA GLY A 36 -15.41 -2.26 -1.36
C GLY A 36 -15.44 -1.65 0.05
N VAL A 37 -15.59 -2.44 1.14
CA VAL A 37 -15.33 -1.90 2.49
C VAL A 37 -13.92 -2.30 2.89
N ASN A 38 -13.00 -1.33 2.93
CA ASN A 38 -11.78 -1.54 3.70
C ASN A 38 -12.22 -1.64 5.16
N ALA A 39 -11.95 -2.77 5.76
CA ALA A 39 -12.47 -3.11 7.07
C ALA A 39 -11.35 -3.59 7.95
N ILE A 40 -11.47 -3.28 9.23
CA ILE A 40 -10.75 -4.04 10.25
C ILE A 40 -11.31 -5.46 10.19
N ASN A 41 -10.45 -6.42 9.88
CA ASN A 41 -10.81 -7.83 9.74
C ASN A 41 -9.66 -8.69 10.25
N SER A 42 -9.93 -9.43 11.33
CA SER A 42 -8.96 -10.31 11.99
C SER A 42 -8.53 -11.50 11.13
N TYR A 43 -9.26 -11.82 10.05
CA TYR A 43 -8.87 -12.81 9.05
C TYR A 43 -7.55 -12.45 8.35
N PHE A 44 -7.21 -11.16 8.26
CA PHE A 44 -6.00 -10.71 7.59
C PHE A 44 -4.91 -10.38 8.60
N ALA A 45 -3.89 -11.22 8.62
CA ALA A 45 -2.73 -11.07 9.49
C ALA A 45 -1.86 -9.88 9.07
N GLN A 46 -1.79 -9.54 7.78
CA GLN A 46 -0.94 -8.46 7.29
C GLN A 46 -1.36 -7.90 5.92
N VAL A 47 -1.25 -6.59 5.73
CA VAL A 47 -1.27 -5.90 4.42
C VAL A 47 0.00 -5.07 4.29
N CYS A 48 0.77 -5.28 3.23
CA CYS A 48 2.04 -4.59 2.99
C CYS A 48 2.02 -3.85 1.66
N LEU A 49 2.49 -2.60 1.66
CA LEU A 49 2.81 -1.90 0.42
C LEU A 49 4.12 -2.44 -0.16
N LYS A 50 4.20 -2.47 -1.49
CA LYS A 50 5.40 -2.91 -2.21
C LYS A 50 6.61 -2.06 -1.84
N ARG A 51 7.72 -2.69 -1.46
CA ARG A 51 8.96 -2.00 -1.09
C ARG A 51 9.74 -1.51 -2.29
N ARG A 52 9.66 -2.18 -3.44
CA ARG A 52 10.42 -1.76 -4.62
C ARG A 52 9.62 -0.74 -5.44
N ALA A 53 10.20 0.45 -5.63
CA ALA A 53 9.69 1.44 -6.56
C ALA A 53 9.58 0.81 -7.97
N ARG A 54 8.59 1.22 -8.76
CA ARG A 54 8.57 0.90 -10.19
C ARG A 54 9.86 1.50 -10.77
N ILE A 55 10.76 0.67 -11.30
CA ILE A 55 11.93 1.17 -12.02
C ILE A 55 11.40 2.03 -13.16
N ALA A 56 11.69 3.33 -13.12
CA ALA A 56 11.20 4.32 -14.06
C ALA A 56 11.91 4.27 -15.44
N ASN A 57 12.45 3.12 -15.86
CA ASN A 57 13.18 2.96 -17.13
C ASN A 57 12.28 2.70 -18.34
N GLU A 58 10.97 2.87 -18.23
CA GLU A 58 10.08 2.93 -19.39
C GLU A 58 9.54 4.36 -19.55
N VAL A 59 10.26 5.13 -20.39
CA VAL A 59 9.77 6.34 -21.04
C VAL A 59 8.53 5.95 -21.84
N GLN A 60 7.35 6.17 -21.28
CA GLN A 60 6.13 6.25 -22.10
C GLN A 60 5.81 7.73 -22.34
N PRO A 61 5.31 8.08 -23.52
CA PRO A 61 4.98 9.46 -23.83
C PRO A 61 3.75 9.90 -23.04
N LEU A 62 3.85 11.08 -22.43
CA LEU A 62 2.76 12.02 -22.12
C LEU A 62 1.49 11.42 -21.48
N SER A 63 1.51 11.27 -20.16
CA SER A 63 0.31 11.34 -19.32
C SER A 63 0.60 12.22 -18.10
N PRO A 64 -0.31 13.12 -17.70
CA PRO A 64 -0.02 14.12 -16.68
C PRO A 64 0.18 13.40 -15.34
N VAL A 65 1.40 13.54 -14.82
CA VAL A 65 1.83 13.07 -13.50
C VAL A 65 1.65 11.56 -13.28
N ARG A 66 2.60 10.75 -13.75
CA ARG A 66 2.87 9.48 -13.05
C ARG A 66 3.39 9.85 -11.66
N GLN A 67 2.50 10.00 -10.69
CA GLN A 67 2.90 10.15 -9.30
C GLN A 67 3.65 8.87 -8.92
N SER A 68 4.97 8.97 -8.82
CA SER A 68 5.79 7.95 -8.17
C SER A 68 5.62 8.14 -6.67
N ALA A 69 5.79 7.08 -5.90
CA ALA A 69 5.92 7.16 -4.45
C ALA A 69 7.22 6.47 -4.03
N ASP A 70 7.69 6.77 -2.83
CA ASP A 70 8.89 6.17 -2.30
C ASP A 70 8.71 4.65 -2.04
N PRO A 71 9.81 3.88 -1.95
CA PRO A 71 9.81 2.49 -1.49
C PRO A 71 8.91 2.21 -0.27
N GLY A 72 7.90 1.34 -0.40
CA GLY A 72 6.97 1.03 0.67
C GLY A 72 5.87 2.08 0.87
N CYS A 73 5.66 2.93 -0.12
CA CYS A 73 4.61 3.94 -0.17
C CYS A 73 3.80 3.78 -1.47
N MET A 74 2.65 4.47 -1.54
CA MET A 74 1.72 4.41 -2.66
C MET A 74 1.26 5.81 -3.03
N ALA A 75 1.35 6.13 -4.32
CA ALA A 75 0.99 7.45 -4.83
C ALA A 75 -0.52 7.55 -5.08
N GLY A 76 -1.09 8.73 -4.88
CA GLY A 76 -2.48 9.02 -5.19
C GLY A 76 -3.50 8.21 -4.37
N VAL A 77 -3.08 7.65 -3.23
CA VAL A 77 -3.92 6.79 -2.39
C VAL A 77 -4.15 7.47 -1.05
N ASP A 78 -5.41 7.77 -0.78
CA ASP A 78 -5.85 8.42 0.44
C ASP A 78 -6.69 7.43 1.24
N ILE A 79 -6.10 6.87 2.31
CA ILE A 79 -6.87 6.11 3.29
C ILE A 79 -7.27 7.02 4.43
N GLN A 80 -8.49 6.82 4.89
CA GLN A 80 -9.03 7.52 6.02
C GLN A 80 -8.48 6.94 7.33
N GLY A 81 -8.43 7.80 8.33
CA GLY A 81 -7.96 7.50 9.68
C GLY A 81 -7.86 8.78 10.48
N PHE A 82 -7.54 8.66 11.75
CA PHE A 82 -7.51 9.81 12.66
C PHE A 82 -6.24 10.64 12.44
N ASP A 83 -6.40 11.91 12.09
CA ASP A 83 -5.30 12.87 12.01
C ASP A 83 -4.83 13.25 13.41
N LYS A 84 -3.73 12.64 13.85
CA LYS A 84 -3.11 12.97 15.13
C LYS A 84 -2.48 14.37 15.10
N LYS A 85 -1.83 14.70 13.98
CA LYS A 85 -1.24 16.01 13.73
C LYS A 85 -0.98 16.22 12.24
N VAL A 86 -0.94 17.48 11.83
CA VAL A 86 -0.52 17.91 10.49
C VAL A 86 0.72 18.78 10.64
N LEU A 87 1.75 18.49 9.85
CA LEU A 87 3.00 19.25 9.80
C LEU A 87 3.38 19.53 8.35
N TYR A 88 4.19 20.57 8.13
CA TYR A 88 4.79 20.80 6.82
C TYR A 88 6.06 19.96 6.67
N ALA A 89 6.18 19.24 5.56
CA ALA A 89 7.35 18.43 5.21
C ALA A 89 7.85 18.81 3.81
N THR A 90 9.06 19.35 3.75
CA THR A 90 9.74 19.76 2.52
C THR A 90 10.00 18.58 1.60
N SER A 91 10.12 17.37 2.16
CA SER A 91 10.33 16.14 1.40
C SER A 91 9.38 15.01 1.82
N ARG A 92 9.28 14.02 0.93
CA ARG A 92 8.59 12.76 1.15
C ARG A 92 9.14 11.97 2.34
N GLU A 93 10.46 11.87 2.43
CA GLU A 93 11.13 11.15 3.52
C GLU A 93 10.99 11.88 4.86
N GLU A 94 11.00 13.21 4.89
CA GLU A 94 10.76 13.99 6.11
C GLU A 94 9.37 13.68 6.70
N CYS A 95 8.33 13.63 5.86
CA CYS A 95 7.00 13.25 6.30
C CYS A 95 6.96 11.82 6.87
N ARG A 96 7.64 10.89 6.19
CA ARG A 96 7.71 9.49 6.61
C ARG A 96 8.44 9.34 7.95
N LEU A 97 9.61 9.97 8.09
CA LEU A 97 10.41 9.97 9.32
C LEU A 97 9.63 10.58 10.49
N ALA A 98 8.84 11.63 10.24
CA ALA A 98 7.99 12.22 11.27
C ALA A 98 6.96 11.20 11.81
N CYS A 99 6.41 10.32 10.97
CA CYS A 99 5.56 9.23 11.44
C CYS A 99 6.36 8.14 12.16
N ASP A 100 7.54 7.77 11.66
CA ASP A 100 8.37 6.73 12.30
C ASP A 100 8.83 7.12 13.71
N ASN A 101 9.11 8.41 13.93
CA ASN A 101 9.50 8.95 15.23
C ASN A 101 8.31 9.27 16.15
N ASP A 102 7.08 9.26 15.63
CA ASP A 102 5.89 9.57 16.42
C ASP A 102 5.28 8.32 17.08
N LEU A 103 5.19 8.34 18.41
CA LEU A 103 4.53 7.28 19.17
C LEU A 103 3.04 7.24 18.82
N GLY A 104 2.56 6.08 18.39
CA GLY A 104 1.16 5.87 18.01
C GLY A 104 0.85 6.16 16.56
N CYS A 105 1.70 6.84 15.79
CA CYS A 105 1.53 6.92 14.34
C CYS A 105 1.46 5.51 13.74
N ARG A 106 0.57 5.31 12.77
CA ARG A 106 0.47 4.06 12.01
C ARG A 106 0.80 4.25 10.53
N PHE A 107 0.49 5.41 9.99
CA PHE A 107 0.77 5.75 8.60
C PHE A 107 0.81 7.26 8.42
N SER A 108 1.41 7.71 7.33
CA SER A 108 1.44 9.11 6.93
C SER A 108 0.84 9.29 5.55
N VAL A 109 0.14 10.39 5.34
CA VAL A 109 -0.29 10.87 4.02
C VAL A 109 0.38 12.21 3.78
N ARG A 110 1.08 12.38 2.67
CA ARG A 110 1.63 13.66 2.23
C ARG A 110 0.89 14.14 1.00
N ASN A 111 0.48 15.40 0.96
CA ASN A 111 -0.07 16.00 -0.26
C ASN A 111 1.00 16.74 -1.06
N ILE A 112 0.65 17.14 -2.28
CA ILE A 112 1.58 17.82 -3.20
C ILE A 112 2.05 19.19 -2.70
N ASP A 113 1.31 19.82 -1.78
CA ASP A 113 1.70 21.09 -1.15
C ASP A 113 2.66 20.89 0.04
N GLY A 114 3.02 19.64 0.34
CA GLY A 114 3.96 19.31 1.42
C GLY A 114 3.32 19.16 2.79
N ASN A 115 1.99 19.29 2.92
CA ASN A 115 1.32 18.96 4.17
C ASN A 115 1.42 17.46 4.42
N CYS A 116 1.91 17.10 5.60
CA CYS A 116 2.12 15.75 6.09
C CYS A 116 1.15 15.48 7.23
N TYR A 117 0.23 14.55 7.00
CA TYR A 117 -0.76 14.09 7.94
C TYR A 117 -0.22 12.85 8.64
N ILE A 118 0.02 12.96 9.95
CA ILE A 118 0.45 11.85 10.81
C ILE A 118 -0.81 11.20 11.35
N LYS A 119 -1.09 9.99 10.89
CA LYS A 119 -2.38 9.33 11.09
C LYS A 119 -2.28 8.09 11.97
N THR A 120 -3.33 7.88 12.77
CA THR A 120 -3.59 6.67 13.55
C THR A 120 -4.84 5.98 13.03
N GLU A 121 -5.12 4.76 13.53
CA GLU A 121 -6.39 4.06 13.28
C GLU A 121 -6.78 4.02 11.79
N PRO A 122 -6.08 3.23 10.96
CA PRO A 122 -6.45 3.12 9.55
C PRO A 122 -7.88 2.62 9.44
N PHE A 123 -8.67 3.26 8.58
CA PHE A 123 -10.10 2.98 8.39
C PHE A 123 -10.97 3.29 9.62
N GLY A 124 -10.47 4.12 10.55
CA GLY A 124 -11.24 4.69 11.66
C GLY A 124 -12.27 5.71 11.18
N ASN A 125 -13.44 5.71 11.82
CA ASN A 125 -14.69 6.44 11.51
C ASN A 125 -15.59 5.80 10.45
N LYS A 126 -16.90 5.79 10.73
CA LYS A 126 -17.96 5.23 9.87
C LYS A 126 -18.14 5.95 8.52
N ASP A 127 -17.45 7.07 8.28
CA ASP A 127 -17.70 7.97 7.15
C ASP A 127 -16.48 8.28 6.25
N GLY A 128 -15.40 7.52 6.35
CA GLY A 128 -14.23 7.72 5.49
C GLY A 128 -14.26 6.94 4.18
N LYS A 129 -14.59 7.56 3.04
CA LYS A 129 -14.32 6.95 1.72
C LYS A 129 -12.83 7.01 1.41
N ASN A 130 -12.15 5.88 1.57
CA ASN A 130 -10.83 5.70 0.99
C ASN A 130 -10.92 5.90 -0.52
N SER A 131 -10.01 6.68 -1.09
CA SER A 131 -10.14 7.11 -2.47
C SER A 131 -8.81 7.20 -3.17
N LEU A 132 -8.88 7.17 -4.50
CA LEU A 132 -7.78 7.64 -5.32
C LEU A 132 -7.89 9.16 -5.37
N ASN A 133 -6.85 9.84 -4.89
CA ASN A 133 -6.80 11.29 -4.78
C ASN A 133 -5.50 11.80 -5.40
N GLY A 134 -5.59 12.45 -6.57
CA GLY A 134 -4.43 13.02 -7.27
C GLY A 134 -3.75 14.17 -6.53
N TYR A 135 -4.31 14.65 -5.41
CA TYR A 135 -3.63 15.62 -4.54
C TYR A 135 -2.74 14.95 -3.49
N VAL A 136 -2.88 13.63 -3.29
CA VAL A 136 -1.98 12.84 -2.44
C VAL A 136 -0.71 12.52 -3.22
N ASP A 137 0.40 13.07 -2.74
CA ASP A 137 1.73 12.77 -3.24
C ASP A 137 2.12 11.33 -2.88
N GLN A 138 1.99 10.96 -1.61
CA GLN A 138 2.17 9.58 -1.18
C GLN A 138 1.49 9.25 0.16
N LEU A 139 1.08 8.00 0.28
CA LEU A 139 0.76 7.32 1.53
C LEU A 139 1.86 6.33 1.87
N CYS A 140 2.34 6.36 3.12
CA CYS A 140 3.37 5.45 3.62
C CYS A 140 2.90 4.76 4.89
N LEU A 141 3.16 3.46 5.01
CA LEU A 141 2.97 2.73 6.27
C LEU A 141 4.20 2.91 7.17
N LYS A 142 3.99 3.07 8.48
CA LYS A 142 5.07 3.26 9.46
C LYS A 142 6.08 2.11 9.41
N ARG A 143 7.37 2.42 9.38
CA ARG A 143 8.46 1.43 9.43
C ARG A 143 8.62 0.89 10.87
N GLY A 144 9.09 -0.35 11.01
CA GLY A 144 9.42 -0.94 12.31
C GLY A 144 8.47 -2.06 12.76
N THR A 145 7.38 -1.74 13.45
CA THR A 145 6.58 -2.71 14.23
C THR A 145 6.00 -3.88 13.41
N ASP A 146 5.57 -3.61 12.18
CA ASP A 146 5.09 -4.63 11.23
C ASP A 146 5.88 -4.60 9.91
N MET A 147 7.13 -4.11 9.94
CA MET A 147 7.97 -3.90 8.76
C MET A 147 7.34 -2.98 7.68
N GLY A 148 6.49 -2.02 8.03
CA GLY A 148 5.79 -1.19 7.02
C GLY A 148 4.56 -1.86 6.45
N CYS A 149 3.77 -2.49 7.33
CA CYS A 149 2.54 -3.19 7.00
C CYS A 149 1.46 -2.90 8.04
N PHE A 150 0.20 -3.20 7.74
CA PHE A 150 -0.90 -3.18 8.68
C PHE A 150 -1.33 -4.59 9.05
N SER A 151 -1.54 -4.86 10.33
CA SER A 151 -2.27 -6.04 10.79
C SER A 151 -3.78 -5.77 10.85
N GLY A 152 -4.58 -6.84 10.71
CA GLY A 152 -6.02 -6.82 10.94
C GLY A 152 -6.81 -5.98 9.94
N VAL A 153 -6.31 -5.81 8.71
CA VAL A 153 -6.92 -4.95 7.69
C VAL A 153 -7.20 -5.77 6.43
N SER A 154 -8.40 -5.62 5.88
CA SER A 154 -8.70 -5.97 4.49
C SER A 154 -8.55 -4.73 3.61
N TRP A 155 -7.64 -4.77 2.64
CA TRP A 155 -7.47 -3.69 1.66
C TRP A 155 -7.97 -4.13 0.28
N GLN A 156 -8.97 -3.43 -0.24
CA GLN A 156 -9.61 -3.79 -1.50
C GLN A 156 -8.81 -3.40 -2.75
N GLY A 157 -9.00 -4.21 -3.81
CA GLY A 157 -8.46 -4.00 -5.14
C GLY A 157 -8.39 -5.29 -5.96
N ASN A 158 -7.89 -5.19 -7.18
CA ASN A 158 -7.88 -6.30 -8.14
C ASN A 158 -6.83 -7.34 -7.74
N SER A 159 -7.28 -8.58 -7.56
CA SER A 159 -6.39 -9.72 -7.33
C SER A 159 -5.63 -10.07 -8.60
N LEU A 160 -4.31 -10.21 -8.49
CA LEU A 160 -3.44 -10.72 -9.55
C LEU A 160 -3.48 -12.24 -9.56
N TYR A 161 -3.14 -12.82 -8.41
CA TYR A 161 -3.27 -14.24 -8.09
C TYR A 161 -3.08 -14.42 -6.58
N SER A 162 -3.39 -15.63 -6.10
CA SER A 162 -3.13 -16.06 -4.74
C SER A 162 -2.33 -17.36 -4.72
N PHE A 163 -1.65 -17.60 -3.60
CA PHE A 163 -0.91 -18.83 -3.33
C PHE A 163 -0.81 -19.06 -1.82
N ASN A 164 -0.56 -20.30 -1.42
CA ASN A 164 -0.38 -20.65 -0.01
C ASN A 164 1.09 -20.47 0.41
N THR A 165 1.32 -19.87 1.58
CA THR A 165 2.63 -19.74 2.21
C THR A 165 2.46 -19.54 3.70
N THR A 166 3.35 -20.07 4.52
CA THR A 166 3.31 -19.86 5.99
C THR A 166 4.06 -18.59 6.42
N SER A 167 4.62 -17.85 5.46
CA SER A 167 5.51 -16.71 5.74
C SER A 167 4.94 -15.40 5.21
N LYS A 168 4.64 -14.49 6.15
CA LYS A 168 4.35 -13.07 5.91
C LYS A 168 5.37 -12.42 4.97
N GLU A 169 6.65 -12.66 5.23
CA GLU A 169 7.74 -12.10 4.42
C GLU A 169 7.80 -12.72 3.03
N ALA A 170 7.56 -14.03 2.88
CA ALA A 170 7.50 -14.65 1.56
C ALA A 170 6.36 -14.08 0.71
N CYS A 171 5.19 -13.85 1.31
CA CYS A 171 4.07 -13.20 0.64
C CYS A 171 4.44 -11.80 0.12
N ARG A 172 5.10 -10.99 0.97
CA ARG A 172 5.56 -9.66 0.58
C ARG A 172 6.67 -9.71 -0.48
N ALA A 173 7.64 -10.60 -0.31
CA ALA A 173 8.76 -10.75 -1.23
C ALA A 173 8.31 -11.12 -2.65
N GLU A 174 7.27 -11.95 -2.78
CA GLU A 174 6.68 -12.25 -4.11
C GLU A 174 6.09 -10.99 -4.75
N CYS A 175 5.42 -10.12 -3.99
CA CYS A 175 4.94 -8.83 -4.49
C CYS A 175 6.09 -7.90 -4.92
N ASP A 176 7.16 -7.87 -4.13
CA ASP A 176 8.35 -7.07 -4.41
C ASP A 176 9.08 -7.55 -5.67
N GLY A 177 9.14 -8.87 -5.88
CA GLY A 177 9.72 -9.51 -7.07
C GLY A 177 8.82 -9.47 -8.30
N ASN A 178 7.53 -9.16 -8.13
CA ASN A 178 6.58 -9.02 -9.23
C ASN A 178 6.79 -7.67 -9.94
N VAL A 179 7.80 -7.63 -10.80
CA VAL A 179 8.12 -6.52 -11.71
C VAL A 179 7.48 -6.74 -13.08
N LYS A 180 7.31 -5.64 -13.82
CA LYS A 180 6.76 -5.61 -15.19
C LYS A 180 7.68 -6.32 -16.17
#